data_AF-A0A3C1B2A5-F1
#
_entry.id   AF-A0A3C1B2A5-F1
#
_cell.length_a   1.000
_cell.length_b   1.000
_cell.length_c   1.000
_cell.angle_alpha   90.00
_cell.angle_beta   90.00
_cell.angle_gamma   90.00
#
_symmetry.space_group_name_H-M   'P 1'
#
loop_
_entity.id
_entity.type
_entity.pdbx_description
1 polymer ?
#
loop_
_entity_poly.entity_id
_entity_poly.type
_entity_poly.pdbx_seq_one_letter_code
_entity_poly.pdbx_strand_id
1 'polypeptide(L)' 'MKIAIVTGGNKGMGKATAAALADHGFHVVIACRNQFRGEATLADLISKPGRS' A
#
# COMPACT_ATOMS: atom_id res chain seq x y z
N MET A 1 10.64 -2.23 14.35
CA MET A 1 9.64 -1.76 13.37
C MET A 1 10.33 -1.63 12.01
N LYS A 2 9.78 -2.24 10.95
CA LYS A 2 10.36 -2.18 9.59
C LYS A 2 9.49 -1.29 8.71
N ILE A 3 10.11 -0.43 7.91
CA ILE A 3 9.43 0.50 7.00
C ILE A 3 9.72 0.07 5.55
N ALA A 4 8.71 0.06 4.70
CA ALA A 4 8.86 -0.20 3.28
C ALA A 4 8.26 0.94 2.45
N ILE A 5 8.99 1.44 1.46
CA ILE A 5 8.52 2.45 0.52
C ILE A 5 8.20 1.75 -0.80
N VAL A 6 6.98 1.90 -1.29
CA VAL A 6 6.54 1.34 -2.57
C VAL A 6 6.30 2.47 -3.56
N THR A 7 7.21 2.62 -4.52
CA THR A 7 7.03 3.55 -5.64
C THR A 7 6.04 2.98 -6.66
N GLY A 8 5.13 3.81 -7.16
CA GLY A 8 4.04 3.34 -8.03
C GLY A 8 3.04 2.43 -7.32
N GLY A 9 2.97 2.47 -5.98
CA GLY A 9 2.11 1.61 -5.16
C GLY A 9 0.60 1.86 -5.26
N ASN A 10 0.15 2.77 -6.13
CA ASN A 10 -1.26 3.19 -6.23
C ASN A 10 -2.10 2.36 -7.22
N LYS A 11 -1.54 1.33 -7.86
CA LYS A 11 -2.27 0.42 -8.77
C LYS A 11 -1.48 -0.85 -9.06
N GLY A 12 -2.14 -1.83 -9.68
CA GLY A 12 -1.51 -3.02 -10.25
C GLY A 12 -0.61 -3.76 -9.26
N MET A 13 0.58 -4.17 -9.73
CA MET A 13 1.56 -4.88 -8.90
C MET A 13 2.01 -4.07 -7.69
N GLY A 14 2.25 -2.75 -7.83
CA GLY A 14 2.68 -1.92 -6.70
C GLY A 14 1.67 -1.91 -5.56
N LYS A 15 0.36 -1.89 -5.88
CA LYS A 15 -0.70 -2.00 -4.86
C LYS A 15 -0.70 -3.37 -4.18
N ALA A 16 -0.53 -4.46 -4.94
CA ALA A 16 -0.45 -5.81 -4.40
C ALA A 16 0.78 -5.98 -3.47
N THR A 17 1.93 -5.42 -3.87
CA THR A 17 3.15 -5.41 -3.04
C THR A 17 2.95 -4.62 -1.75
N ALA A 18 2.32 -3.45 -1.82
CA ALA A 18 2.01 -2.65 -0.64
C ALA A 18 1.08 -3.39 0.34
N ALA A 19 0.08 -4.10 -0.19
CA ALA A 19 -0.82 -4.94 0.62
C ALA A 19 -0.05 -6.05 1.35
N ALA A 20 0.70 -6.88 0.61
CA ALA A 20 1.45 -7.99 1.19
C ALA A 20 2.45 -7.53 2.26
N LEU A 21 3.15 -6.41 2.03
CA LEU A 21 4.06 -5.84 3.04
C LEU A 21 3.31 -5.41 4.31
N ALA A 22 2.14 -4.80 4.17
CA ALA A 22 1.32 -4.42 5.31
C ALA A 22 0.83 -5.66 6.08
N ASP A 23 0.40 -6.72 5.37
CA ASP A 23 -0.01 -8.00 5.97
C ASP A 23 1.16 -8.68 6.73
N HIS A 24 2.40 -8.47 6.28
CA HIS A 24 3.61 -8.91 6.98
C HIS A 24 4.10 -7.96 8.10
N GLY A 25 3.31 -6.96 8.47
CA GLY A 25 3.58 -6.07 9.61
C GLY A 25 4.58 -4.94 9.32
N PHE A 26 4.80 -4.61 8.04
CA PHE A 26 5.59 -3.43 7.69
C PHE A 26 4.75 -2.16 7.81
N HIS A 27 5.40 -1.06 8.21
CA HIS A 27 4.85 0.27 7.97
C HIS A 27 5.09 0.63 6.50
N VAL A 28 4.03 0.65 5.69
CA VAL A 28 4.13 0.85 4.24
C VAL A 28 3.83 2.30 3.86
N VAL A 29 4.74 2.91 3.10
CA VAL A 29 4.56 4.23 2.49
C VAL A 29 4.36 4.06 0.99
N ILE A 30 3.24 4.54 0.47
CA ILE A 30 2.96 4.53 -0.98
C ILE A 30 3.45 5.84 -1.58
N ALA A 31 4.49 5.75 -2.42
CA ALA A 31 5.00 6.88 -3.17
C ALA A 31 4.41 6.90 -4.59
N CYS A 32 3.63 7.92 -4.92
CA CYS A 32 3.05 8.07 -6.25
C CYS A 32 2.93 9.55 -6.65
N ARG A 33 2.86 9.81 -7.96
CA ARG A 33 2.78 11.18 -8.51
C ARG A 33 1.41 11.84 -8.38
N ASN A 34 0.37 11.06 -8.13
CA ASN A 34 -1.01 11.55 -8.04
C ASN A 34 -1.55 11.21 -6.65
N GLN A 35 -1.70 12.24 -5.83
CA GLN A 35 -2.10 12.12 -4.43
C GLN A 35 -3.50 11.50 -4.29
N PHE A 36 -4.50 11.96 -5.05
CA PHE A 36 -5.88 11.46 -4.98
C PHE A 36 -5.97 9.95 -5.23
N ARG A 37 -5.24 9.44 -6.23
CA ARG A 37 -5.17 8.00 -6.50
C ARG A 37 -4.42 7.25 -5.39
N GLY A 38 -3.44 7.88 -4.77
CA GLY A 38 -2.72 7.34 -3.60
C GLY A 38 -3.65 7.18 -2.40
N GLU A 39 -4.42 8.21 -2.07
CA GLU A 39 -5.40 8.22 -0.97
C GLU A 39 -6.52 7.20 -1.19
N ALA A 40 -7.06 7.11 -2.40
CA ALA A 40 -8.04 6.07 -2.74
C ALA A 40 -7.47 4.65 -2.59
N THR A 41 -6.19 4.46 -2.92
CA THR A 41 -5.51 3.18 -2.71
C THR A 41 -5.30 2.89 -1.22
N LEU A 42 -4.88 3.88 -0.45
CA LEU A 42 -4.72 3.77 1.00
C LEU A 42 -6.06 3.37 1.65
N ALA A 43 -7.16 4.03 1.30
CA ALA A 43 -8.50 3.72 1.78
C ALA A 43 -8.90 2.25 1.48
N ASP A 44 -8.64 1.75 0.26
CA ASP A 44 -8.92 0.35 -0.07
C ASP A 44 -8.01 -0.64 0.69
N LEU A 45 -6.76 -0.27 0.98
CA LEU A 45 -5.83 -1.12 1.73
C LEU A 45 -6.21 -1.23 3.21
N ILE A 46 -6.55 -0.10 3.85
CA ILE A 46 -6.95 -0.08 5.27
C ILE A 46 -8.33 -0.70 5.50
N SER A 47 -9.24 -0.64 4.52
CA SER A 47 -10.60 -1.19 4.65
C SER A 47 -10.65 -2.73 4.66
N LYS A 48 -9.57 -3.41 4.30
CA LYS A 48 -9.51 -4.87 4.19
C LYS A 48 -8.33 -5.44 4.98
N PRO A 49 -8.38 -5.43 6.32
CA PRO A 49 -7.40 -6.12 7.13
C PRO A 49 -7.51 -7.64 6.94
N GLY A 50 -6.37 -8.34 6.80
CA GLY A 50 -6.30 -9.79 6.87
C GLY A 50 -6.62 -10.55 5.57
N ARG A 51 -6.04 -10.13 4.44
CA ARG A 51 -6.14 -10.93 3.20
C ARG A 51 -5.23 -12.15 3.33
N SER A 52 -5.84 -13.33 3.42
CA SER A 52 -5.17 -14.64 3.46
C SER A 52 -4.72 -15.09 2.06
#